data_AF-A0A7C5R6C0-F1
#
_entry.id   AF-A0A7C5R6C0-F1
#
_cell.length_a   1.000
_cell.length_b   1.000
_cell.length_c   1.000
_cell.angle_alpha   90.00
_cell.angle_beta   90.00
_cell.angle_gamma   90.00
#
_symmetry.space_group_name_H-M   'P 1'
#
loop_
_entity.id
_entity.type
_entity.pdbx_description
1 polymer ?
#
loop_
_entity_poly.entity_id
_entity_poly.type
_entity_poly.pdbx_seq_one_letter_code
_entity_poly.pdbx_strand_id
1 'polypeptide(L)'
;MKKFITTLQNIWKIKELRERIGWTLLMLFIFRFGSFVVLPGVVPAALDNAGAGGSANDLLGLVNLFTGGAFQNASIMALGIMPYITASIIIQLLGFAMPYFQRLQQKEGESGRKKLQQITRLLTVAITLVQGGGYLTYINSIPGAIDPTVPKGIFWLSSTIILSAGTVFAMWLGEKITDKGIGNGASLLITIGIIAALPQALAGEIALQVSNNGFFMLILELALLFAIVMATVLVVQGVRRVPIQFAKHMVQRGATQMPAAGQRDYIPIKVNAAGVMPIIFAQALMFVPATVAQFLYTGNAAPTGIMRQLVDPFSFISSVFVFL
;
A
#
# COMPACT_ATOMS: atom_id res chain seq x y z
N MET A 1 4.55 28.68 14.09
CA MET A 1 4.79 28.86 12.63
C MET A 1 6.27 29.10 12.28
N LYS A 2 7.01 30.00 12.96
CA LYS A 2 8.44 30.26 12.67
C LYS A 2 9.31 28.99 12.69
N LYS A 3 9.09 28.08 13.66
CA LYS A 3 9.81 26.79 13.74
C LYS A 3 9.61 25.87 12.52
N PHE A 4 8.40 25.83 11.94
CA PHE A 4 8.12 24.98 10.77
C PHE A 4 8.83 25.48 9.51
N ILE A 5 8.79 26.80 9.29
CA ILE A 5 9.46 27.45 8.17
C ILE A 5 10.99 27.34 8.30
N THR A 6 11.55 27.52 9.51
CA THR A 6 12.98 27.31 9.74
C THR A 6 13.39 25.86 9.54
N THR A 7 12.54 24.89 9.91
CA THR A 7 12.82 23.46 9.65
C THR A 7 12.81 23.16 8.16
N LEU A 8 11.85 23.68 7.39
CA LEU A 8 11.83 23.56 5.93
C LEU A 8 13.07 24.19 5.27
N GLN A 9 13.49 25.37 5.73
CA GLN A 9 14.72 26.01 5.26
C GLN A 9 15.97 25.19 5.61
N ASN A 10 16.01 24.56 6.79
CA ASN A 10 17.14 23.72 7.20
C ASN A 10 17.19 22.40 6.41
N ILE A 11 16.04 21.80 6.09
CA ILE A 11 15.93 20.63 5.20
C ILE A 11 16.55 20.94 3.83
N TRP A 12 16.27 22.13 3.29
CA TRP A 12 16.81 22.57 1.99
C TRP A 12 18.29 23.00 2.03
N LYS A 13 18.83 23.35 3.22
CA LYS A 13 20.24 23.66 3.40
C LYS A 13 21.13 22.42 3.41
N ILE A 14 20.61 21.27 3.83
CA ILE A 14 21.38 20.02 3.87
C ILE A 14 21.37 19.37 2.47
N LYS A 15 22.52 19.43 1.79
CA LYS A 15 22.69 18.92 0.42
C LYS A 15 22.25 17.46 0.26
N GLU A 16 22.64 16.60 1.22
CA GLU A 16 22.28 15.18 1.20
C GLU A 16 20.76 14.96 1.30
N LEU A 17 20.07 15.71 2.16
CA LEU A 17 18.64 15.57 2.36
C LEU A 17 17.86 16.05 1.14
N ARG A 18 18.29 17.16 0.54
CA ARG A 18 17.75 17.68 -0.73
C ARG A 18 17.89 16.67 -1.86
N GLU A 19 19.06 16.03 -1.99
CA GLU A 19 19.31 15.02 -3.02
C GLU A 19 18.41 13.79 -2.83
N ARG A 20 18.26 13.31 -1.59
CA ARG A 20 17.35 12.19 -1.29
C ARG A 20 15.88 12.53 -1.57
N ILE A 21 15.41 13.71 -1.17
CA ILE A 21 14.04 14.19 -1.48
C ILE A 21 13.84 14.30 -2.99
N GLY A 22 14.79 14.91 -3.70
CA GLY A 22 14.74 15.07 -5.15
C GLY A 22 14.67 13.71 -5.87
N TRP A 23 15.48 12.74 -5.44
CA TRP A 23 15.43 11.37 -5.96
C TRP A 23 14.08 10.70 -5.69
N THR A 24 13.53 10.82 -4.48
CA THR A 24 12.21 10.26 -4.16
C THR A 24 11.12 10.90 -5.02
N LEU A 25 11.07 12.23 -5.14
CA LEU A 25 10.08 12.93 -5.95
C LEU A 25 10.18 12.56 -7.44
N LEU A 26 11.39 12.45 -7.98
CA LEU A 26 11.61 12.03 -9.36
C LEU A 26 11.08 10.62 -9.61
N MET A 27 11.36 9.68 -8.69
CA MET A 27 10.84 8.32 -8.79
C MET A 27 9.31 8.31 -8.71
N LEU A 28 8.71 9.05 -7.77
CA LEU A 28 7.25 9.16 -7.66
C LEU A 28 6.62 9.77 -8.92
N PHE A 29 7.29 10.74 -9.55
CA PHE A 29 6.84 11.32 -10.82
C PHE A 29 6.83 10.30 -11.95
N ILE A 30 7.87 9.47 -12.06
CA ILE A 30 7.94 8.38 -13.04
C ILE A 30 6.84 7.35 -12.80
N PHE A 31 6.59 6.97 -11.54
CA PHE A 31 5.48 6.10 -11.18
C PHE A 31 4.14 6.68 -11.62
N ARG A 32 3.92 7.98 -11.39
CA ARG A 32 2.67 8.61 -11.80
C ARG A 32 2.56 8.71 -13.31
N PHE A 33 3.63 9.03 -14.02
CA PHE A 33 3.63 9.06 -15.48
C PHE A 33 3.20 7.70 -16.05
N GLY A 34 3.78 6.60 -15.58
CA GLY A 34 3.41 5.28 -16.08
C GLY A 34 2.01 4.82 -15.66
N SER A 35 1.39 5.41 -14.62
CA SER A 35 -0.02 5.15 -14.28
C SER A 35 -1.02 5.74 -15.28
N PHE A 36 -0.58 6.67 -16.13
CA PHE A 36 -1.37 7.23 -17.23
C PHE A 36 -1.12 6.54 -18.58
N VAL A 37 -0.09 5.70 -18.68
CA VAL A 37 0.20 4.96 -19.91
C VAL A 37 -0.70 3.73 -19.95
N VAL A 38 -1.73 3.77 -20.80
CA VAL A 38 -2.72 2.71 -20.97
C VAL A 38 -2.13 1.51 -21.73
N LEU A 39 -2.59 0.31 -21.40
CA LEU A 39 -2.24 -0.90 -22.14
C LEU A 39 -2.69 -0.82 -23.61
N PRO A 40 -1.85 -1.23 -24.56
CA PRO A 40 -2.22 -1.24 -25.97
C PRO A 40 -3.38 -2.20 -26.21
N GLY A 41 -4.50 -1.70 -26.77
CA GLY A 41 -5.70 -2.47 -27.06
C GLY A 41 -6.83 -2.36 -26.04
N VAL A 42 -6.68 -1.54 -25.00
CA VAL A 42 -7.74 -1.27 -24.02
C VAL A 42 -8.38 0.09 -24.27
N VAL A 43 -9.71 0.16 -24.20
CA VAL A 43 -10.48 1.41 -24.30
C VAL A 43 -10.83 1.90 -22.88
N PRO A 44 -10.10 2.89 -22.32
CA PRO A 44 -10.32 3.35 -20.94
C PRO A 44 -11.72 3.94 -20.72
N ALA A 45 -12.32 4.53 -21.76
CA ALA A 45 -13.68 5.08 -21.69
C ALA A 45 -14.77 4.00 -21.43
N ALA A 46 -14.57 2.75 -21.85
CA ALA A 46 -15.51 1.66 -21.55
C ALA A 46 -15.36 1.16 -20.11
N LEU A 47 -14.14 1.22 -19.55
CA LEU A 47 -13.85 0.88 -18.17
C LEU A 47 -14.38 1.91 -17.17
N ASP A 48 -14.34 3.20 -17.53
CA ASP A 48 -14.91 4.28 -16.69
C ASP A 48 -16.44 4.15 -16.55
N ASN A 49 -17.13 3.74 -17.61
CA ASN A 49 -18.57 3.49 -17.57
C ASN A 49 -18.95 2.25 -16.77
N ALA A 50 -18.10 1.21 -16.76
CA ALA A 50 -18.29 0.02 -15.93
C ALA A 50 -17.96 0.29 -14.44
N GLY A 51 -16.97 1.14 -14.17
CA GLY A 51 -16.57 1.55 -12.82
C GLY A 51 -17.56 2.48 -12.13
N ALA A 52 -18.37 3.24 -12.88
CA ALA A 52 -19.38 4.16 -12.34
C ALA A 52 -20.52 3.46 -11.56
N GLY A 53 -20.70 2.15 -11.72
CA GLY A 53 -21.69 1.36 -10.99
C GLY A 53 -21.17 0.66 -9.72
N GLY A 54 -19.85 0.68 -9.46
CA GLY A 54 -19.22 0.00 -8.33
C GLY A 54 -19.06 0.92 -7.12
N SER A 55 -19.60 0.51 -5.96
CA SER A 55 -19.40 1.22 -4.69
C SER A 55 -17.92 1.29 -4.31
N ALA A 56 -17.45 2.42 -3.77
CA ALA A 56 -16.07 2.60 -3.30
C ALA A 56 -15.63 1.60 -2.20
N ASN A 57 -16.59 0.93 -1.55
CA ASN A 57 -16.36 -0.14 -0.58
C ASN A 57 -16.14 -1.53 -1.22
N ASP A 58 -16.24 -1.64 -2.54
CA ASP A 58 -15.91 -2.87 -3.23
C ASP A 58 -14.40 -3.10 -3.24
N LEU A 59 -13.98 -4.36 -3.22
CA LEU A 59 -12.59 -4.78 -3.15
C LEU A 59 -11.77 -4.24 -4.34
N LEU A 60 -12.41 -4.13 -5.50
CA LEU A 60 -11.87 -3.49 -6.71
C LEU A 60 -11.65 -1.98 -6.53
N GLY A 61 -12.51 -1.30 -5.76
CA GLY A 61 -12.35 0.11 -5.39
C GLY A 61 -11.12 0.33 -4.50
N LEU A 62 -10.89 -0.55 -3.51
CA LEU A 62 -9.69 -0.50 -2.67
C LEU A 62 -8.40 -0.71 -3.48
N VAL A 63 -8.43 -1.65 -4.43
CA VAL A 63 -7.33 -1.87 -5.39
C VAL A 63 -7.07 -0.61 -6.23
N ASN A 64 -8.13 0.04 -6.71
CA ASN A 64 -8.01 1.26 -7.50
C ASN A 64 -7.42 2.43 -6.69
N LEU A 65 -7.78 2.56 -5.42
CA LEU A 65 -7.24 3.58 -4.52
C LEU A 65 -5.73 3.41 -4.29
N PHE A 66 -5.24 2.17 -4.14
CA PHE A 66 -3.80 1.91 -3.93
C PHE A 66 -2.96 2.06 -5.19
N THR A 67 -3.59 1.85 -6.34
CA THR A 67 -2.95 2.04 -7.64
C THR A 67 -3.10 3.48 -8.16
N GLY A 68 -3.84 4.34 -7.44
CA GLY A 68 -4.05 5.74 -7.79
C GLY A 68 -4.82 5.92 -9.11
N GLY A 69 -5.77 5.03 -9.41
CA GLY A 69 -6.54 5.06 -10.65
C GLY A 69 -5.93 4.23 -11.79
N ALA A 70 -4.74 3.66 -11.61
CA ALA A 70 -4.07 2.87 -12.64
C ALA A 70 -4.81 1.57 -12.99
N PHE A 71 -5.55 1.00 -12.03
CA PHE A 71 -6.36 -0.20 -12.22
C PHE A 71 -7.61 0.06 -13.07
N GLN A 72 -8.30 1.19 -12.84
CA GLN A 72 -9.46 1.59 -13.63
C GLN A 72 -9.06 2.01 -15.06
N ASN A 73 -7.94 2.70 -15.21
CA ASN A 73 -7.42 3.12 -16.51
C ASN A 73 -6.70 2.01 -17.30
N ALA A 74 -6.63 0.78 -16.77
CA ALA A 74 -5.89 -0.34 -17.36
C ALA A 74 -4.49 0.04 -17.84
N SER A 75 -3.73 0.69 -16.96
CA SER A 75 -2.38 1.16 -17.28
C SER A 75 -1.33 0.04 -17.24
N ILE A 76 -0.13 0.31 -17.78
CA ILE A 76 1.03 -0.59 -17.70
C ILE A 76 1.37 -0.94 -16.24
N MET A 77 1.02 -0.07 -15.28
CA MET A 77 1.16 -0.30 -13.84
C MET A 77 -0.19 -0.57 -13.14
N ALA A 78 -1.15 -1.20 -13.82
CA ALA A 78 -2.48 -1.47 -13.26
C ALA A 78 -2.45 -2.29 -11.95
N LEU A 79 -1.52 -3.24 -11.80
CA LEU A 79 -1.33 -4.02 -10.57
C LEU A 79 -0.49 -3.28 -9.52
N GLY A 80 0.15 -2.18 -9.90
CA GLY A 80 0.97 -1.34 -9.04
C GLY A 80 2.07 -2.13 -8.32
N ILE A 81 2.19 -1.89 -7.01
CA ILE A 81 3.14 -2.60 -6.13
C ILE A 81 2.47 -3.71 -5.30
N MET A 82 1.19 -4.00 -5.54
CA MET A 82 0.44 -4.96 -4.71
C MET A 82 1.01 -6.38 -4.75
N PRO A 83 1.41 -6.94 -5.92
CA PRO A 83 1.97 -8.30 -5.96
C PRO A 83 3.25 -8.43 -5.13
N TYR A 84 4.05 -7.35 -5.06
CA TYR A 84 5.25 -7.30 -4.22
C TYR A 84 4.89 -7.27 -2.73
N ILE A 85 3.87 -6.51 -2.35
CA ILE A 85 3.37 -6.46 -0.98
C ILE A 85 2.88 -7.84 -0.55
N THR A 86 2.02 -8.48 -1.35
CA THR A 86 1.53 -9.84 -1.08
C THR A 86 2.68 -10.82 -0.97
N ALA A 87 3.68 -10.74 -1.85
CA ALA A 87 4.87 -11.58 -1.76
C ALA A 87 5.67 -11.37 -0.47
N SER A 88 5.86 -10.11 -0.06
CA SER A 88 6.58 -9.78 1.17
C SER A 88 5.86 -10.30 2.41
N ILE A 89 4.53 -10.28 2.40
CA ILE A 89 3.66 -10.76 3.47
C ILE A 89 3.72 -12.28 3.57
N ILE A 90 3.61 -12.99 2.43
CA ILE A 90 3.74 -14.45 2.39
C ILE A 90 5.07 -14.89 3.02
N ILE A 91 6.16 -14.19 2.68
CA ILE A 91 7.49 -14.48 3.20
C ILE A 91 7.61 -14.12 4.70
N GLN A 92 6.95 -13.06 5.16
CA GLN A 92 6.86 -12.74 6.59
C GLN A 92 6.12 -13.83 7.36
N LEU A 93 4.99 -14.33 6.83
CA LEU A 93 4.21 -15.41 7.44
C LEU A 93 4.97 -16.74 7.45
N LEU A 94 5.63 -17.09 6.34
CA LEU A 94 6.54 -18.23 6.27
C LEU A 94 7.68 -18.11 7.30
N GLY A 95 8.13 -16.89 7.61
CA GLY A 95 9.08 -16.61 8.68
C GLY A 95 8.60 -17.01 10.07
N PHE A 96 7.29 -16.92 10.33
CA PHE A 96 6.69 -17.38 11.59
C PHE A 96 6.37 -18.87 11.57
N ALA A 97 5.93 -19.42 10.44
CA ALA A 97 5.51 -20.82 10.32
C ALA A 97 6.69 -21.79 10.16
N MET A 98 7.79 -21.38 9.51
CA MET A 98 8.93 -22.26 9.22
C MET A 98 10.23 -21.74 9.85
N PRO A 99 10.92 -22.55 10.68
CA PRO A 99 12.12 -22.12 11.41
C PRO A 99 13.31 -21.80 10.50
N TYR A 100 13.32 -22.27 9.24
CA TYR A 100 14.36 -21.94 8.26
C TYR A 100 14.34 -20.44 7.91
N PHE A 101 13.17 -19.90 7.56
CA PHE A 101 13.01 -18.48 7.24
C PHE A 101 13.20 -17.59 8.48
N GLN A 102 12.80 -18.07 9.66
CA GLN A 102 13.08 -17.40 10.93
C GLN A 102 14.59 -17.29 11.21
N ARG A 103 15.36 -18.36 10.98
CA ARG A 103 16.82 -18.34 11.12
C ARG A 103 17.48 -17.40 10.12
N LEU A 104 17.00 -17.38 8.87
CA LEU A 104 17.48 -16.43 7.87
C LEU A 104 17.21 -14.96 8.28
N GLN A 105 16.03 -14.68 8.85
CA GLN A 105 15.65 -13.34 9.29
C GLN A 105 16.38 -12.88 10.57
N GLN A 106 16.57 -13.78 11.53
CA GLN A 106 17.01 -13.43 12.89
C GLN A 106 18.48 -13.77 13.18
N LYS A 107 19.04 -14.79 12.51
CA LYS A 107 20.39 -15.32 12.83
C LYS A 107 21.46 -14.99 11.78
N GLU A 108 21.09 -14.79 10.51
CA GLU A 108 22.04 -14.54 9.40
C GLU A 108 22.27 -13.05 9.08
N GLY A 109 21.78 -12.12 9.91
CA GLY A 109 22.05 -10.68 9.77
C GLY A 109 21.65 -10.09 8.40
N GLU A 110 22.51 -9.26 7.82
CA GLU A 110 22.24 -8.59 6.53
C GLU A 110 22.23 -9.53 5.33
N SER A 111 23.07 -10.59 5.33
CA SER A 111 23.09 -11.57 4.24
C SER A 111 21.78 -12.36 4.16
N GLY A 112 21.20 -12.72 5.30
CA GLY A 112 19.90 -13.39 5.36
C GLY A 112 18.76 -12.52 4.85
N ARG A 113 18.77 -11.22 5.20
CA ARG A 113 17.79 -10.24 4.69
C ARG A 113 17.86 -10.09 3.16
N LYS A 114 19.06 -10.07 2.58
CA LYS A 114 19.23 -10.00 1.11
C LYS A 114 18.71 -11.25 0.40
N LYS A 115 18.96 -12.44 0.95
CA LYS A 115 18.38 -13.69 0.41
C LYS A 115 16.86 -13.69 0.48
N LEU A 116 16.30 -13.26 1.62
CA LEU A 116 14.87 -13.15 1.79
C LEU A 116 14.25 -12.22 0.74
N GLN A 117 14.89 -11.08 0.50
CA GLN A 117 14.45 -10.12 -0.52
C GLN A 117 14.55 -10.69 -1.94
N GLN A 118 15.57 -11.51 -2.26
CA GLN A 118 15.63 -12.21 -3.55
C GLN A 118 14.47 -13.20 -3.72
N ILE A 119 14.14 -13.95 -2.67
CA ILE A 119 12.99 -14.88 -2.69
C ILE A 119 11.68 -14.10 -2.87
N THR A 120 11.50 -12.99 -2.14
CA THR A 120 10.34 -12.11 -2.31
C THR A 120 10.24 -11.58 -3.73
N ARG A 121 11.36 -11.20 -4.37
CA ARG A 121 11.37 -10.75 -5.77
C ARG A 121 10.94 -11.84 -6.74
N LEU A 122 11.46 -13.06 -6.58
CA LEU A 122 11.08 -14.19 -7.42
C LEU A 122 9.59 -14.53 -7.25
N LEU A 123 9.12 -14.54 -6.01
CA LEU A 123 7.73 -14.81 -5.68
C LEU A 123 6.79 -13.71 -6.22
N THR A 124 7.24 -12.46 -6.20
CA THR A 124 6.52 -11.34 -6.82
C THR A 124 6.29 -11.60 -8.31
N VAL A 125 7.32 -11.99 -9.06
CA VAL A 125 7.17 -12.28 -10.50
C VAL A 125 6.15 -13.40 -10.72
N ALA A 126 6.24 -14.49 -9.96
CA ALA A 126 5.28 -15.59 -10.06
C ALA A 126 3.83 -15.15 -9.78
N ILE A 127 3.62 -14.37 -8.72
CA ILE A 127 2.30 -13.83 -8.37
C ILE A 127 1.80 -12.87 -9.45
N THR A 128 2.66 -12.02 -10.02
CA THR A 128 2.26 -11.08 -11.08
C THR A 128 1.79 -11.79 -12.34
N LEU A 129 2.39 -12.93 -12.69
CA LEU A 129 1.97 -13.70 -13.86
C LEU A 129 0.59 -14.30 -13.66
N VAL A 130 0.33 -14.86 -12.47
CA VAL A 130 -0.98 -15.41 -12.12
C VAL A 130 -2.02 -14.29 -12.05
N GLN A 131 -1.82 -13.29 -11.18
CA GLN A 131 -2.74 -12.17 -10.98
C GLN A 131 -2.96 -11.34 -12.25
N GLY A 132 -1.92 -11.14 -13.06
CA GLY A 132 -2.01 -10.46 -14.36
C GLY A 132 -2.89 -11.23 -15.35
N GLY A 133 -2.79 -12.55 -15.39
CA GLY A 133 -3.71 -13.39 -16.15
C GLY A 133 -5.17 -13.22 -15.72
N GLY A 134 -5.42 -13.19 -14.41
CA GLY A 134 -6.77 -12.96 -13.84
C GLY A 134 -7.32 -11.57 -14.15
N TYR A 135 -6.48 -10.55 -14.05
CA TYR A 135 -6.85 -9.18 -14.40
C TYR A 135 -7.21 -9.04 -15.89
N LEU A 136 -6.47 -9.72 -16.79
CA LEU A 136 -6.80 -9.73 -18.22
C LEU A 136 -8.10 -10.46 -18.52
N THR A 137 -8.41 -11.55 -17.80
CA THR A 137 -9.72 -12.21 -17.93
C THR A 137 -10.85 -11.33 -17.43
N TYR A 138 -10.62 -10.53 -16.38
CA TYR A 138 -11.58 -9.55 -15.88
C TYR A 138 -11.82 -8.40 -16.87
N ILE A 139 -10.76 -7.85 -17.50
CA ILE A 139 -10.95 -6.83 -18.54
C ILE A 139 -11.71 -7.40 -19.74
N ASN A 140 -11.43 -8.63 -20.14
CA ASN A 140 -12.10 -9.29 -21.26
C ASN A 140 -13.57 -9.65 -20.97
N SER A 141 -13.99 -9.73 -19.71
CA SER A 141 -15.38 -9.92 -19.35
C SER A 141 -16.20 -8.63 -19.39
N ILE A 142 -15.55 -7.46 -19.42
CA ILE A 142 -16.22 -6.16 -19.57
C ILE A 142 -16.50 -5.91 -21.07
N PRO A 143 -17.78 -5.78 -21.47
CA PRO A 143 -18.14 -5.53 -22.87
C PRO A 143 -17.53 -4.21 -23.37
N GLY A 144 -16.77 -4.25 -24.47
CA GLY A 144 -16.19 -3.06 -25.10
C GLY A 144 -14.89 -2.54 -24.49
N ALA A 145 -14.34 -3.20 -23.47
CA ALA A 145 -13.06 -2.81 -22.87
C ALA A 145 -11.83 -3.17 -23.72
N ILE A 146 -11.97 -4.10 -24.68
CA ILE A 146 -10.91 -4.50 -25.61
C ILE A 146 -11.30 -4.06 -27.02
N ASP A 147 -10.36 -3.40 -27.71
CA ASP A 147 -10.53 -3.02 -29.10
C ASP A 147 -10.71 -4.29 -29.97
N PRO A 148 -11.82 -4.42 -30.73
CA PRO A 148 -12.09 -5.59 -31.57
C PRO A 148 -11.01 -5.90 -32.61
N THR A 149 -10.11 -4.95 -32.91
CA THR A 149 -9.09 -5.10 -33.94
C THR A 149 -7.88 -5.95 -33.52
N VAL A 150 -7.70 -6.27 -32.23
CA VAL A 150 -6.53 -7.02 -31.74
C VAL A 150 -6.86 -8.50 -31.50
N PRO A 151 -6.09 -9.46 -32.07
CA PRO A 151 -6.28 -10.88 -31.79
C PRO A 151 -6.15 -11.18 -30.28
N LYS A 152 -7.18 -11.81 -29.70
CA LYS A 152 -7.28 -12.08 -28.25
C LYS A 152 -6.04 -12.76 -27.66
N GLY A 153 -5.39 -13.66 -28.40
CA GLY A 153 -4.18 -14.35 -27.96
C GLY A 153 -2.92 -13.46 -27.93
N ILE A 154 -2.79 -12.56 -28.91
CA ILE A 154 -1.67 -11.60 -28.96
C ILE A 154 -1.85 -10.52 -27.89
N PHE A 155 -3.09 -10.05 -27.70
CA PHE A 155 -3.43 -9.12 -26.62
C PHE A 155 -3.13 -9.74 -25.25
N TRP A 156 -3.55 -10.98 -24.99
CA TRP A 156 -3.33 -11.62 -23.70
C TRP A 156 -1.84 -11.81 -23.39
N LEU A 157 -1.05 -12.30 -24.36
CA LEU A 157 0.38 -12.53 -24.17
C LEU A 157 1.18 -11.22 -24.06
N SER A 158 0.89 -10.24 -24.93
CA SER A 158 1.53 -8.93 -24.90
C SER A 158 1.20 -8.18 -23.62
N SER A 159 -0.08 -8.11 -23.23
CA SER A 159 -0.53 -7.42 -22.03
C SER A 159 -0.03 -8.11 -20.75
N THR A 160 0.09 -9.45 -20.71
CA THR A 160 0.68 -10.15 -19.55
C THR A 160 2.15 -9.77 -19.37
N ILE A 161 2.91 -9.72 -20.46
CA ILE A 161 4.33 -9.32 -20.42
C ILE A 161 4.46 -7.85 -20.00
N ILE A 162 3.63 -6.96 -20.56
CA ILE A 162 3.66 -5.53 -20.25
C ILE A 162 3.26 -5.28 -18.78
N LEU A 163 2.22 -5.94 -18.27
CA LEU A 163 1.79 -5.84 -16.87
C LEU A 163 2.84 -6.41 -15.90
N SER A 164 3.45 -7.54 -16.24
CA SER A 164 4.53 -8.12 -15.43
C SER A 164 5.75 -7.20 -15.42
N ALA A 165 6.15 -6.68 -16.59
CA ALA A 165 7.25 -5.72 -16.71
C ALA A 165 6.97 -4.42 -15.93
N GLY A 166 5.74 -3.88 -16.03
CA GLY A 166 5.32 -2.68 -15.30
C GLY A 166 5.32 -2.90 -13.78
N THR A 167 4.90 -4.07 -13.32
CA THR A 167 4.90 -4.39 -11.88
C THR A 167 6.32 -4.61 -11.34
N VAL A 168 7.17 -5.30 -12.09
CA VAL A 168 8.60 -5.46 -11.73
C VAL A 168 9.31 -4.10 -11.73
N PHE A 169 8.96 -3.21 -12.65
CA PHE A 169 9.45 -1.85 -12.66
C PHE A 169 8.97 -1.04 -11.44
N ALA A 170 7.70 -1.13 -11.07
CA ALA A 170 7.17 -0.50 -9.86
C ALA A 170 7.85 -1.03 -8.58
N MET A 171 8.09 -2.34 -8.50
CA MET A 171 8.86 -2.95 -7.42
C MET A 171 10.28 -2.40 -7.36
N TRP A 172 10.99 -2.38 -8.50
CA TRP A 172 12.34 -1.84 -8.59
C TRP A 172 12.41 -0.38 -8.14
N LEU A 173 11.40 0.42 -8.51
CA LEU A 173 11.28 1.81 -8.09
C LEU A 173 11.10 1.92 -6.57
N GLY A 174 10.24 1.09 -5.97
CA GLY A 174 10.07 1.03 -4.52
C GLY A 174 11.35 0.64 -3.78
N GLU A 175 12.11 -0.33 -4.29
CA GLU A 175 13.42 -0.69 -3.73
C GLU A 175 14.42 0.47 -3.84
N LYS A 176 14.46 1.15 -5.00
CA LYS A 176 15.35 2.30 -5.20
C LYS A 176 15.03 3.51 -4.32
N ILE A 177 13.75 3.77 -4.06
CA ILE A 177 13.33 4.80 -3.09
C ILE A 177 13.80 4.41 -1.68
N THR A 178 13.77 3.13 -1.33
CA THR A 178 14.22 2.66 0.00
C THR A 178 15.74 2.78 0.16
N ASP A 179 16.52 2.48 -0.88
CA ASP A 179 17.98 2.53 -0.84
C ASP A 179 18.54 3.96 -0.86
N LYS A 180 18.03 4.81 -1.76
CA LYS A 180 18.58 6.14 -2.03
C LYS A 180 17.69 7.30 -1.58
N GLY A 181 16.43 7.02 -1.30
CA GLY A 181 15.44 8.03 -0.94
C GLY A 181 15.24 8.14 0.57
N ILE A 182 14.00 8.44 0.95
CA ILE A 182 13.60 8.64 2.35
C ILE A 182 12.48 7.64 2.67
N GLY A 183 12.61 6.96 3.82
CA GLY A 183 11.56 6.08 4.33
C GLY A 183 11.47 4.74 3.58
N ASN A 184 10.28 4.15 3.59
CA ASN A 184 10.00 2.88 2.90
C ASN A 184 9.34 3.19 1.55
N GLY A 185 10.01 2.81 0.46
CA GLY A 185 9.53 3.09 -0.89
C GLY A 185 8.21 2.43 -1.24
N ALA A 186 7.94 1.21 -0.74
CA ALA A 186 6.65 0.55 -0.98
C ALA A 186 5.50 1.32 -0.29
N SER A 187 5.69 1.75 0.97
CA SER A 187 4.70 2.55 1.68
C SER A 187 4.48 3.92 1.05
N LEU A 188 5.53 4.56 0.54
CA LEU A 188 5.43 5.84 -0.16
C LEU A 188 4.67 5.72 -1.49
N LEU A 189 4.87 4.63 -2.25
CA LEU A 189 4.14 4.37 -3.49
C LEU A 189 2.63 4.18 -3.26
N ILE A 190 2.25 3.51 -2.17
CA ILE A 190 0.82 3.41 -1.78
C ILE A 190 0.28 4.78 -1.35
N THR A 191 1.05 5.50 -0.53
CA THR A 191 0.62 6.80 0.01
C THR A 191 0.36 7.81 -1.10
N ILE A 192 1.22 7.85 -2.13
CA ILE A 192 1.00 8.75 -3.27
C ILE A 192 -0.21 8.32 -4.10
N GLY A 193 -0.48 7.01 -4.22
CA GLY A 193 -1.67 6.50 -4.92
C GLY A 193 -2.96 6.98 -4.26
N ILE A 194 -3.05 6.83 -2.93
CA ILE A 194 -4.21 7.28 -2.15
C ILE A 194 -4.35 8.81 -2.21
N ILE A 195 -3.26 9.55 -2.03
CA ILE A 195 -3.27 11.02 -2.08
C ILE A 195 -3.66 11.52 -3.47
N ALA A 196 -3.31 10.81 -4.55
CA ALA A 196 -3.68 11.19 -5.91
C ALA A 196 -5.19 11.04 -6.18
N ALA A 197 -5.86 10.09 -5.52
CA ALA A 197 -7.30 9.89 -5.65
C ALA A 197 -8.13 10.87 -4.78
N LEU A 198 -7.56 11.36 -3.68
CA LEU A 198 -8.24 12.23 -2.72
C LEU A 198 -8.81 13.52 -3.37
N PRO A 199 -8.09 14.28 -4.22
CA PRO A 199 -8.63 15.47 -4.87
C PRO A 199 -9.84 15.18 -5.76
N GLN A 200 -9.82 14.06 -6.49
CA GLN A 200 -10.93 13.67 -7.35
C GLN A 200 -12.16 13.27 -6.53
N ALA A 201 -11.96 12.53 -5.43
CA ALA A 201 -13.03 12.18 -4.50
C ALA A 201 -13.65 13.42 -3.85
N LEU A 202 -12.84 14.38 -3.38
CA LEU A 202 -13.33 15.63 -2.82
C LEU A 202 -14.08 16.47 -3.86
N ALA A 203 -13.57 16.58 -5.09
CA ALA A 203 -14.23 17.34 -6.15
C ALA A 203 -15.59 16.71 -6.54
N GLY A 204 -15.67 15.38 -6.60
CA GLY A 204 -16.91 14.65 -6.84
C GLY A 204 -17.93 14.91 -5.72
N GLU A 205 -17.50 14.82 -4.47
CA GLU A 205 -18.37 15.05 -3.31
C GLU A 205 -18.88 16.50 -3.24
N ILE A 206 -17.99 17.47 -3.46
CA ILE A 206 -18.36 18.89 -3.52
C ILE A 206 -19.40 19.12 -4.63
N ALA A 207 -19.21 18.55 -5.82
CA ALA A 207 -20.15 18.70 -6.93
C ALA A 207 -21.54 18.11 -6.60
N LEU A 208 -21.59 16.93 -5.98
CA LEU A 208 -22.83 16.27 -5.58
C LEU A 208 -23.57 17.06 -4.49
N GLN A 209 -22.85 17.54 -3.48
CA GLN A 209 -23.47 18.24 -2.35
C GLN A 209 -23.87 19.68 -2.70
N VAL A 210 -23.15 20.34 -3.61
CA VAL A 210 -23.57 21.63 -4.18
C VAL A 210 -24.84 21.47 -5.01
N SER A 211 -24.96 20.40 -5.80
CA SER A 211 -26.18 20.11 -6.57
C SER A 211 -27.38 19.77 -5.69
N ASN A 212 -27.17 19.14 -4.53
CA ASN A 212 -28.24 18.72 -3.61
C ASN A 212 -28.53 19.73 -2.49
N ASN A 213 -27.98 20.95 -2.58
CA ASN A 213 -28.14 22.02 -1.58
C ASN A 213 -27.73 21.61 -0.14
N GLY A 214 -26.75 20.71 -0.04
CA GLY A 214 -26.29 20.07 1.20
C GLY A 214 -25.07 20.73 1.85
N PHE A 215 -24.92 22.06 1.79
CA PHE A 215 -23.73 22.75 2.29
C PHE A 215 -23.44 22.47 3.78
N PHE A 216 -24.49 22.25 4.59
CA PHE A 216 -24.36 21.83 5.98
C PHE A 216 -23.78 20.41 6.13
N MET A 217 -24.19 19.48 5.25
CA MET A 217 -23.67 18.10 5.20
C MET A 217 -22.16 18.11 4.90
N LEU A 218 -21.74 18.98 3.98
CA LEU A 218 -20.34 19.10 3.54
C LEU A 218 -19.43 19.54 4.67
N ILE A 219 -19.86 20.57 5.40
CA ILE A 219 -19.12 21.09 6.55
C ILE A 219 -19.03 20.04 7.64
N LEU A 220 -20.12 19.32 7.91
CA LEU A 220 -20.16 18.27 8.92
C LEU A 220 -19.23 17.10 8.56
N GLU A 221 -19.22 16.68 7.30
CA GLU A 221 -18.33 15.63 6.80
C GLU A 221 -16.85 16.05 6.84
N LEU A 222 -16.52 17.26 6.40
CA LEU A 222 -15.15 17.76 6.46
C LEU A 222 -14.66 17.92 7.91
N ALA A 223 -15.55 18.36 8.81
CA ALA A 223 -15.27 18.42 10.25
C ALA A 223 -15.03 17.02 10.84
N LEU A 224 -15.81 16.02 10.42
CA LEU A 224 -15.63 14.63 10.83
C LEU A 224 -14.30 14.06 10.32
N LEU A 225 -13.96 14.29 9.04
CA LEU A 225 -12.67 13.90 8.47
C LEU A 225 -11.51 14.51 9.27
N PHE A 226 -11.59 15.81 9.58
CA PHE A 226 -10.60 16.49 10.39
C PHE A 226 -10.50 15.89 11.81
N ALA A 227 -11.63 15.57 12.44
CA ALA A 227 -11.66 14.93 13.76
C ALA A 227 -11.02 13.54 13.74
N ILE A 228 -11.27 12.73 12.70
CA ILE A 228 -10.66 11.40 12.53
C ILE A 228 -9.14 11.53 12.32
N VAL A 229 -8.70 12.49 11.50
CA VAL A 229 -7.26 12.76 11.30
C VAL A 229 -6.61 13.19 12.61
N MET A 230 -7.26 14.05 13.40
CA MET A 230 -6.73 14.47 14.70
C MET A 230 -6.64 13.28 15.68
N ALA A 231 -7.70 12.48 15.78
CA ALA A 231 -7.73 11.30 16.64
C ALA A 231 -6.65 10.28 16.26
N THR A 232 -6.47 10.00 14.98
CA THR A 232 -5.42 9.07 14.49
C THR A 232 -4.02 9.60 14.80
N VAL A 233 -3.77 10.91 14.63
CA VAL A 233 -2.49 11.53 15.00
C VAL A 233 -2.22 11.43 16.51
N LEU A 234 -3.24 11.68 17.35
CA LEU A 234 -3.11 11.55 18.81
C LEU A 234 -2.74 10.12 19.23
N VAL A 235 -3.38 9.11 18.63
CA VAL A 235 -3.07 7.70 18.92
C VAL A 235 -1.67 7.33 18.45
N VAL A 236 -1.25 7.77 17.26
CA VAL A 236 0.08 7.46 16.70
C VAL A 236 1.22 8.14 17.45
N GLN A 237 1.01 9.38 17.92
CA GLN A 237 2.01 10.13 18.71
C GLN A 237 1.99 9.76 20.20
N GLY A 238 0.96 9.04 20.65
CA GLY A 238 0.84 8.56 22.02
C GLY A 238 2.01 7.66 22.41
N VAL A 239 2.77 8.08 23.42
CA VAL A 239 3.87 7.29 24.02
C VAL A 239 3.67 7.12 25.51
N ARG A 240 3.68 5.87 25.97
CA ARG A 240 3.76 5.53 27.39
C ARG A 240 5.22 5.56 27.83
N ARG A 241 5.55 6.46 28.76
CA ARG A 241 6.91 6.57 29.31
C ARG A 241 7.04 5.63 30.51
N VAL A 242 7.82 4.56 30.37
CA VAL A 242 8.13 3.65 31.48
C VAL A 242 9.48 4.07 32.08
N PRO A 243 9.53 4.54 33.33
CA PRO A 243 10.79 4.98 33.93
C PRO A 243 11.70 3.77 34.16
N ILE A 244 12.96 3.90 33.78
CA ILE A 244 14.01 2.92 34.03
C ILE A 244 15.12 3.58 34.85
N GLN A 245 15.82 2.75 35.62
CA GLN A 245 17.02 3.15 36.33
C GLN A 245 18.16 2.32 35.77
N PHE A 246 19.04 2.94 34.99
CA PHE A 246 20.27 2.28 34.59
C PHE A 246 21.16 2.12 35.82
N ALA A 247 21.65 0.90 36.06
CA ALA A 247 22.69 0.67 37.04
C ALA A 247 23.98 1.35 36.53
N LYS A 248 24.23 2.58 36.99
CA LYS A 248 25.52 3.25 36.74
C LYS A 248 26.56 2.48 37.54
N HIS A 249 27.62 2.01 36.88
CA HIS A 249 28.79 1.51 37.61
C HIS A 249 29.33 2.65 38.48
N MET A 250 29.24 2.48 39.80
CA MET A 250 29.84 3.37 40.77
C MET A 250 31.36 3.30 40.58
N VAL A 251 31.93 4.24 39.84
CA VAL A 251 33.37 4.48 39.89
C VAL A 251 33.64 5.13 41.25
N GLN A 252 34.01 4.29 42.22
CA GLN A 252 34.45 4.69 43.54
C GLN A 252 35.76 5.49 43.42
N ARG A 253 35.68 6.82 43.59
CA ARG A 253 36.71 7.63 44.27
C ARG A 253 36.22 9.07 44.46
N GLY A 254 35.94 9.42 45.71
CA GLY A 254 35.80 10.82 46.15
C GLY A 254 34.42 11.16 46.69
N ALA A 255 34.31 11.21 48.01
CA ALA A 255 33.15 11.70 48.74
C ALA A 255 32.96 13.22 48.54
N THR A 256 32.50 13.65 47.36
CA THR A 256 31.96 15.02 47.16
C THR A 256 31.11 15.18 45.90
N GLN A 257 30.97 14.15 45.06
CA GLN A 257 30.12 14.23 43.87
C GLN A 257 29.26 12.98 43.76
N MET A 258 28.25 12.90 44.63
CA MET A 258 27.08 12.07 44.35
C MET A 258 26.56 12.51 42.98
N PRO A 259 26.50 11.62 41.98
CA PRO A 259 25.91 11.97 40.69
C PRO A 259 24.46 12.36 40.98
N ALA A 260 24.12 13.62 40.73
CA ALA A 260 22.77 14.13 40.91
C ALA A 260 21.78 13.15 40.28
N ALA A 261 20.88 12.61 41.11
CA ALA A 261 19.82 11.68 40.75
C ALA A 261 18.72 12.37 39.91
N GLY A 262 19.12 13.01 38.81
CA GLY A 262 18.32 14.07 38.16
C GLY A 262 17.75 13.74 36.78
N GLN A 263 18.08 12.61 36.16
CA GLN A 263 17.45 12.21 34.90
C GLN A 263 17.03 10.75 35.00
N ARG A 264 15.77 10.52 35.36
CA ARG A 264 15.12 9.23 35.19
C ARG A 264 14.97 9.01 33.70
N ASP A 265 15.83 8.18 33.12
CA ASP A 265 15.66 7.74 31.76
C ASP A 265 14.34 6.96 31.66
N TYR A 266 13.65 7.06 30.53
CA TYR A 266 12.42 6.32 30.29
C TYR A 266 12.52 5.59 28.96
N ILE A 267 11.95 4.39 28.92
CA ILE A 267 11.72 3.68 27.66
C ILE A 267 10.37 4.17 27.11
N PRO A 268 10.34 4.82 25.93
CA PRO A 268 9.09 5.18 25.28
C PRO A 268 8.47 3.95 24.61
N ILE A 269 7.35 3.49 25.14
CA ILE A 269 6.51 2.47 24.49
C ILE A 269 5.42 3.20 23.71
N LYS A 270 5.46 3.13 22.38
CA LYS A 270 4.41 3.70 21.52
C LYS A 270 3.10 2.94 21.72
N VAL A 271 1.97 3.65 21.70
CA VAL A 271 0.64 3.04 21.76
C VAL A 271 0.40 2.16 20.53
N ASN A 272 0.81 2.62 19.35
CA ASN A 272 0.88 1.81 18.14
C ASN A 272 2.35 1.66 17.69
N ALA A 273 2.95 0.52 18.01
CA ALA A 273 4.34 0.21 17.65
C ALA A 273 4.49 -0.30 16.20
N ALA A 274 3.41 -0.80 15.59
CA ALA A 274 3.46 -1.53 14.33
C ALA A 274 3.27 -0.64 13.08
N GLY A 275 2.88 0.62 13.27
CA GLY A 275 2.75 1.60 12.19
C GLY A 275 1.71 1.17 11.16
N VAL A 276 2.06 1.29 9.87
CA VAL A 276 1.15 1.02 8.73
C VAL A 276 1.15 -0.46 8.33
N MET A 277 2.14 -1.25 8.75
CA MET A 277 2.34 -2.62 8.27
C MET A 277 1.17 -3.57 8.58
N PRO A 278 0.55 -3.57 9.78
CA PRO A 278 -0.61 -4.44 10.05
C PRO A 278 -1.84 -4.11 9.21
N ILE A 279 -2.06 -2.84 8.89
CA ILE A 279 -3.20 -2.41 8.08
C ILE A 279 -3.03 -2.95 6.66
N ILE A 280 -1.84 -2.78 6.08
CA ILE A 280 -1.50 -3.32 4.76
C ILE A 280 -1.61 -4.86 4.76
N PHE A 281 -1.17 -5.50 5.85
CA PHE A 281 -1.26 -6.94 6.02
C PHE A 281 -2.72 -7.43 6.02
N ALA A 282 -3.59 -6.81 6.82
CA ALA A 282 -5.01 -7.15 6.88
C ALA A 282 -5.69 -7.00 5.51
N GLN A 283 -5.41 -5.91 4.80
CA GLN A 283 -5.97 -5.66 3.46
C GLN A 283 -5.49 -6.68 2.43
N ALA A 284 -4.20 -7.01 2.43
CA ALA A 284 -3.67 -8.03 1.54
C ALA A 284 -4.29 -9.41 1.82
N LEU A 285 -4.55 -9.74 3.08
CA LEU A 285 -5.21 -10.99 3.47
C LEU A 285 -6.67 -11.01 2.99
N MET A 286 -7.38 -9.88 3.05
CA MET A 286 -8.72 -9.75 2.47
C MET A 286 -8.73 -9.91 0.93
N PHE A 287 -7.64 -9.54 0.24
CA PHE A 287 -7.56 -9.69 -1.22
C PHE A 287 -7.36 -11.15 -1.69
N VAL A 288 -6.76 -12.03 -0.88
CA VAL A 288 -6.46 -13.40 -1.30
C VAL A 288 -7.73 -14.19 -1.66
N PRO A 289 -8.76 -14.29 -0.78
CA PRO A 289 -10.00 -15.01 -1.12
C PRO A 289 -10.70 -14.43 -2.35
N ALA A 290 -10.73 -13.11 -2.48
CA ALA A 290 -11.38 -12.44 -3.60
C ALA A 290 -10.69 -12.72 -4.94
N THR A 291 -9.36 -12.75 -4.98
CA THR A 291 -8.61 -13.14 -6.19
C THR A 291 -8.89 -14.60 -6.56
N VAL A 292 -8.87 -15.53 -5.60
CA VAL A 292 -9.21 -16.94 -5.84
C VAL A 292 -10.63 -17.09 -6.37
N ALA A 293 -11.58 -16.35 -5.78
CA ALA A 293 -12.96 -16.36 -6.25
C ALA A 293 -13.03 -15.86 -7.71
N GLN A 294 -12.39 -14.74 -8.05
CA GLN A 294 -12.32 -14.21 -9.43
C GLN A 294 -11.75 -15.22 -10.44
N PHE A 295 -10.72 -15.99 -10.08
CA PHE A 295 -10.18 -17.05 -10.96
C PHE A 295 -11.13 -18.23 -11.15
N LEU A 296 -11.94 -18.55 -10.15
CA LEU A 296 -12.92 -19.64 -10.23
C LEU A 296 -14.22 -19.21 -10.93
N TYR A 297 -14.45 -17.91 -11.12
CA TYR A 297 -15.63 -17.33 -11.79
C TYR A 297 -15.50 -17.15 -13.32
N THR A 298 -14.82 -18.05 -14.03
CA THR A 298 -14.74 -18.01 -15.50
C THR A 298 -16.02 -18.50 -16.22
N GLY A 299 -17.20 -18.39 -15.60
CA GLY A 299 -18.48 -18.84 -16.18
C GLY A 299 -19.68 -18.01 -15.72
N ASN A 300 -20.67 -17.85 -16.61
CA ASN A 300 -21.92 -17.07 -16.46
C ASN A 300 -22.90 -17.58 -15.38
N ALA A 301 -22.43 -18.19 -14.30
CA ALA A 301 -23.27 -18.66 -13.19
C ALA A 301 -23.15 -17.71 -12.00
N ALA A 302 -24.29 -17.17 -11.56
CA ALA A 302 -24.39 -16.33 -10.36
C ALA A 302 -23.81 -17.06 -9.13
N PRO A 303 -23.14 -16.34 -8.20
CA PRO A 303 -22.44 -16.96 -7.09
C PRO A 303 -23.43 -17.61 -6.12
N THR A 304 -23.44 -18.94 -6.05
CA THR A 304 -24.25 -19.69 -5.09
C THR A 304 -23.57 -19.76 -3.72
N GLY A 305 -24.31 -19.33 -2.69
CA GLY A 305 -24.10 -19.64 -1.26
C GLY A 305 -22.74 -19.27 -0.68
N ILE A 306 -21.87 -20.28 -0.53
CA ILE A 306 -20.57 -20.20 0.16
C ILE A 306 -19.60 -19.28 -0.60
N MET A 307 -19.71 -19.23 -1.93
CA MET A 307 -18.80 -18.46 -2.78
C MET A 307 -19.08 -16.94 -2.73
N ARG A 308 -20.37 -16.55 -2.68
CA ARG A 308 -20.77 -15.15 -2.45
C ARG A 308 -20.30 -14.67 -1.07
N GLN A 309 -20.37 -15.56 -0.09
CA GLN A 309 -19.88 -15.34 1.27
C GLN A 309 -18.35 -15.26 1.40
N LEU A 310 -17.58 -15.71 0.40
CA LEU A 310 -16.12 -15.54 0.35
C LEU A 310 -15.70 -14.22 -0.32
N VAL A 311 -16.52 -13.72 -1.25
CA VAL A 311 -16.32 -12.43 -1.92
C VAL A 311 -16.79 -11.26 -1.05
N ASP A 312 -17.85 -11.44 -0.26
CA ASP A 312 -18.35 -10.41 0.64
C ASP A 312 -17.36 -10.20 1.81
N PRO A 313 -16.72 -9.03 1.96
CA PRO A 313 -15.76 -8.78 3.03
C PRO A 313 -16.40 -8.72 4.44
N PHE A 314 -17.74 -8.70 4.52
CA PHE A 314 -18.52 -8.66 5.77
C PHE A 314 -19.22 -9.99 6.10
N SER A 315 -19.01 -11.03 5.32
CA SER A 315 -19.60 -12.35 5.57
C SER A 315 -18.85 -13.09 6.69
N PHE A 316 -19.58 -13.93 7.43
CA PHE A 316 -19.01 -14.77 8.48
C PHE A 316 -17.93 -15.74 7.96
N ILE A 317 -18.04 -16.22 6.72
CA ILE A 317 -17.07 -17.19 6.15
C ILE A 317 -15.77 -16.51 5.73
N SER A 318 -15.84 -15.33 5.11
CA SER A 318 -14.66 -14.55 4.74
C SER A 318 -13.94 -14.03 5.99
N SER A 319 -14.67 -13.57 7.00
CA SER A 319 -14.08 -13.14 8.27
C SER A 319 -13.43 -14.29 9.04
N VAL A 320 -14.01 -15.49 9.05
CA VAL A 320 -13.37 -16.68 9.65
C VAL A 320 -12.10 -17.07 8.90
N PHE A 321 -12.07 -17.05 7.56
CA PHE A 321 -10.86 -17.32 6.77
C PHE A 321 -9.78 -16.24 6.91
N VAL A 322 -10.17 -15.01 7.23
CA VAL A 322 -9.25 -13.87 7.39
C VAL A 322 -8.68 -13.79 8.81
N PHE A 323 -9.41 -14.30 9.81
CA PHE A 323 -8.99 -14.29 11.22
C PHE A 323 -8.28 -15.56 11.71
N LEU A 324 -8.48 -16.71 11.04
CA LEU A 324 -7.71 -17.95 11.27
C LEU A 324 -6.35 -17.90 10.56
#